data_AF-A0A2M8UTY0-F1
#
_entry.id   AF-A0A2M8UTY0-F1
#
_cell.length_a   1.000
_cell.length_b   1.000
_cell.length_c   1.000
_cell.angle_alpha   90.00
_cell.angle_beta   90.00
_cell.angle_gamma   90.00
#
_symmetry.space_group_name_H-M   'P 1'
#
loop_
_entity.id
_entity.type
_entity.pdbx_description
1 polymer ?
#
loop_
_entity_poly.entity_id
_entity_poly.type
_entity_poly.pdbx_seq_one_letter_code
_entity_poly.pdbx_strand_id
1 'polypeptide(L)'
;MRLEDLFCNQAKPQTKIRRDQLANEVNDAYLGHLNAESEKYRCDPEALDKVLGGASHFNAIAEGCYDYAVEGQLKTTGVGPQDDNWLDFASFINQARWDDEFHSANSLAPSLEHLFKLGAIRARLDSDTLGDVATEALPTVLKDSECGYLTLNEVAFLAQMTEKAVRNATQPTAPDRLHTRKEGTRTVVDSHEALRWLKGRRNFKPTVLV
;
A
#
# COMPACT_ATOMS: atom_id res chain seq x y z
N MET A 1 -11.15 -4.76 -11.66
CA MET A 1 -9.72 -4.42 -11.78
C MET A 1 -9.37 -3.61 -10.55
N ARG A 2 -8.32 -3.95 -9.82
CA ARG A 2 -7.99 -3.30 -8.53
C ARG A 2 -7.12 -2.08 -8.78
N LEU A 3 -7.22 -1.07 -7.92
CA LEU A 3 -6.54 0.21 -8.13
C LEU A 3 -5.02 0.05 -8.07
N GLU A 4 -4.51 -0.74 -7.12
CA GLU A 4 -3.09 -1.03 -6.99
C GLU A 4 -2.52 -1.84 -8.18
N ASP A 5 -3.37 -2.52 -8.94
CA ASP A 5 -2.94 -3.24 -10.16
C ASP A 5 -2.75 -2.27 -11.36
N LEU A 6 -3.23 -1.03 -11.27
CA LEU A 6 -3.09 -0.04 -12.34
C LEU A 6 -1.74 0.67 -12.30
N PHE A 7 -1.31 1.10 -11.11
CA PHE A 7 -0.14 1.97 -10.98
C PHE A 7 0.96 1.45 -10.06
N CYS A 8 0.76 0.40 -9.26
CA CYS A 8 1.82 -0.13 -8.39
C CYS A 8 2.64 -1.25 -9.08
N ASN A 9 3.22 -0.90 -10.23
CA ASN A 9 3.88 -1.85 -11.13
C ASN A 9 5.31 -2.20 -10.68
N GLN A 10 5.97 -1.33 -9.93
CA GLN A 10 7.34 -1.55 -9.44
C GLN A 10 7.39 -2.29 -8.09
N ALA A 11 6.24 -2.44 -7.44
CA ALA A 11 6.13 -3.06 -6.13
C ALA A 11 6.46 -4.56 -6.16
N LYS A 12 7.46 -4.98 -5.38
CA LYS A 12 7.87 -6.39 -5.22
C LYS A 12 7.64 -6.86 -3.77
N PRO A 13 7.11 -8.07 -3.53
CA PRO A 13 6.80 -8.58 -2.20
C PRO A 13 7.92 -8.48 -1.16
N GLN A 14 9.17 -8.74 -1.57
CA GLN A 14 10.32 -8.76 -0.67
C GLN A 14 10.94 -7.37 -0.39
N THR A 15 10.41 -6.31 -1.01
CA THR A 15 10.89 -4.95 -0.77
C THR A 15 10.61 -4.55 0.67
N LYS A 16 11.59 -3.93 1.33
CA LYS A 16 11.44 -3.39 2.67
C LYS A 16 11.36 -1.87 2.58
N ILE A 17 10.25 -1.31 3.06
CA ILE A 17 10.10 0.13 3.20
C ILE A 17 10.68 0.53 4.55
N ARG A 18 11.60 1.49 4.54
CA ARG A 18 12.13 2.11 5.75
C ARG A 18 11.52 3.49 5.93
N ARG A 19 10.99 3.74 7.13
CA ARG A 19 10.31 5.00 7.48
C ARG A 19 11.20 6.23 7.23
N ASP A 20 12.47 6.14 7.60
CA ASP A 20 13.47 7.20 7.42
C ASP A 20 13.80 7.54 5.95
N GLN A 21 13.40 6.69 5.01
CA GLN A 21 13.67 6.87 3.58
C GLN A 21 12.47 7.41 2.81
N LEU A 22 11.25 7.27 3.35
CA LEU A 22 10.04 7.73 2.70
C LEU A 22 10.06 9.23 2.44
N ALA A 23 10.55 10.02 3.40
CA ALA A 23 10.54 11.46 3.28
C ALA A 23 11.40 11.97 2.11
N ASN A 24 12.56 11.35 1.89
CA ASN A 24 13.42 11.70 0.77
C ASN A 24 12.75 11.39 -0.56
N GLU A 25 12.15 10.21 -0.68
CA GLU A 25 11.47 9.79 -1.90
C GLU A 25 10.22 10.64 -2.19
N VAL A 26 9.45 11.02 -1.17
CA VAL A 26 8.34 11.98 -1.30
C VAL A 26 8.85 13.31 -1.83
N ASN A 27 9.95 13.85 -1.27
CA ASN A 27 10.48 15.14 -1.70
C ASN A 27 10.97 15.10 -3.15
N ASP A 28 11.67 14.04 -3.54
CA ASP A 28 12.17 13.87 -4.91
C ASP A 28 11.00 13.73 -5.91
N ALA A 29 10.04 12.85 -5.59
CA ALA A 29 8.85 12.64 -6.41
C ALA A 29 8.00 13.91 -6.54
N TYR A 30 7.82 14.64 -5.44
CA TYR A 30 7.06 15.88 -5.41
C TYR A 30 7.75 16.99 -6.22
N LEU A 31 9.07 17.12 -6.12
CA LEU A 31 9.81 18.10 -6.93
C LEU A 31 9.68 17.79 -8.43
N GLY A 32 9.79 16.52 -8.82
CA GLY A 32 9.55 16.09 -10.20
C GLY A 32 8.13 16.43 -10.65
N HIS A 33 7.12 16.06 -9.86
CA HIS A 33 5.71 16.37 -10.11
C HIS A 33 5.47 17.88 -10.28
N LEU A 34 6.00 18.70 -9.38
CA LEU A 34 5.86 20.16 -9.42
C LEU A 34 6.45 20.74 -10.72
N ASN A 35 7.64 20.27 -11.11
CA ASN A 35 8.29 20.70 -12.35
C ASN A 35 7.44 20.34 -13.57
N ALA A 36 6.98 19.08 -13.66
CA ALA A 36 6.17 18.60 -14.77
C ALA A 36 4.85 19.37 -14.91
N GLU A 37 4.13 19.55 -13.81
CA GLU A 37 2.84 20.25 -13.83
C GLU A 37 2.99 21.75 -14.08
N SER A 38 4.05 22.39 -13.55
CA SER A 38 4.35 23.80 -13.83
C SER A 38 4.65 24.02 -15.31
N GLU A 39 5.38 23.12 -15.96
CA GLU A 39 5.66 23.16 -17.39
C GLU A 39 4.39 22.94 -18.22
N LYS A 40 3.63 21.88 -17.87
CA LYS A 40 2.39 21.48 -18.55
C LYS A 40 1.34 22.58 -18.53
N TYR A 41 1.13 23.22 -17.39
CA TYR A 41 0.15 24.30 -17.23
C TYR A 41 0.72 25.70 -17.43
N ARG A 42 2.03 25.83 -17.69
CA ARG A 42 2.75 27.10 -17.89
C ARG A 42 2.50 28.08 -16.73
N CYS A 43 2.58 27.57 -15.51
CA CYS A 43 2.37 28.35 -14.29
C CYS A 43 3.65 28.48 -13.47
N ASP A 44 3.63 29.42 -12.53
CA ASP A 44 4.73 29.63 -11.60
C ASP A 44 4.82 28.45 -10.60
N PRO A 45 5.97 27.76 -10.52
CA PRO A 45 6.13 26.61 -9.63
C PRO A 45 5.97 26.98 -8.14
N GLU A 46 6.37 28.19 -7.71
CA GLU A 46 6.16 28.60 -6.32
C GLU A 46 4.68 28.81 -5.97
N ALA A 47 3.90 29.36 -6.91
CA ALA A 47 2.46 29.47 -6.77
C ALA A 47 1.79 28.08 -6.75
N LEU A 48 2.21 27.17 -7.63
CA LEU A 48 1.68 25.81 -7.67
C LEU A 48 2.02 25.04 -6.39
N ASP A 49 3.24 25.15 -5.88
CA ASP A 49 3.68 24.53 -4.62
C ASP A 49 2.80 24.93 -3.44
N LYS A 50 2.47 26.21 -3.33
CA LYS A 50 1.56 26.74 -2.28
C LYS A 50 0.16 26.17 -2.39
N VAL A 51 -0.34 25.94 -3.60
CA VAL A 51 -1.67 25.35 -3.83
C VAL A 51 -1.68 23.87 -3.48
N LEU A 52 -0.61 23.14 -3.80
CA LEU A 52 -0.47 21.71 -3.50
C LEU A 52 -0.10 21.42 -2.04
N GLY A 53 0.20 22.45 -1.24
CA GLY A 53 0.54 22.31 0.19
C GLY A 53 1.98 21.84 0.45
N GLY A 54 2.82 21.80 -0.58
CA GLY A 54 4.22 21.40 -0.46
C GLY A 54 4.45 19.91 -0.23
N ALA A 55 5.69 19.47 -0.39
CA ALA A 55 6.10 18.09 -0.08
C ALA A 55 5.78 17.68 1.37
N SER A 56 5.72 18.64 2.30
CA SER A 56 5.38 18.39 3.70
C SER A 56 3.99 17.76 3.90
N HIS A 57 3.03 18.11 3.04
CA HIS A 57 1.69 17.51 3.05
C HIS A 57 1.75 16.02 2.69
N PHE A 58 2.42 15.68 1.59
CA PHE A 58 2.60 14.29 1.15
C PHE A 58 3.48 13.48 2.11
N ASN A 59 4.42 14.11 2.81
CA ASN A 59 5.19 13.47 3.87
C ASN A 59 4.28 13.02 5.02
N ALA A 60 3.37 13.88 5.47
CA ALA A 60 2.41 13.53 6.52
C ALA A 60 1.45 12.41 6.07
N ILE A 61 1.01 12.44 4.81
CA ILE A 61 0.19 11.38 4.21
C ILE A 61 0.96 10.05 4.19
N ALA A 62 2.18 10.02 3.64
CA ALA A 62 2.98 8.81 3.53
C ALA A 62 3.29 8.19 4.91
N GLU A 63 3.52 9.02 5.92
CA GLU A 63 3.67 8.59 7.32
C GLU A 63 2.40 7.92 7.86
N GLY A 64 1.22 8.50 7.61
CA GLY A 64 -0.06 7.88 7.98
C GLY A 64 -0.31 6.55 7.27
N CYS A 65 0.00 6.49 5.97
CA CYS A 65 -0.09 5.24 5.20
C CYS A 65 0.89 4.18 5.71
N TYR A 66 2.09 4.57 6.15
CA TYR A 66 3.08 3.68 6.77
C TYR A 66 2.58 3.10 8.09
N ASP A 67 2.02 3.94 8.95
CA ASP A 67 1.47 3.50 10.23
C ASP A 67 0.41 2.41 10.04
N TYR A 68 -0.46 2.53 9.03
CA TYR A 68 -1.42 1.48 8.74
C TYR A 68 -0.79 0.27 8.02
N ALA A 69 -0.19 0.48 6.84
CA ALA A 69 0.23 -0.61 5.96
C ALA A 69 1.34 -1.48 6.56
N VAL A 70 2.32 -0.85 7.23
CA VAL A 70 3.51 -1.51 7.77
C VAL A 70 3.36 -1.78 9.26
N GLU A 71 2.94 -0.78 10.03
CA GLU A 71 2.84 -0.89 11.49
C GLU A 71 1.53 -1.52 11.98
N GLY A 72 0.54 -1.69 11.10
CA GLY A 72 -0.75 -2.29 11.43
C GLY A 72 -1.62 -1.40 12.31
N GLN A 73 -1.43 -0.08 12.31
CA GLN A 73 -2.21 0.85 13.13
C GLN A 73 -3.41 1.36 12.35
N LEU A 74 -4.58 0.79 12.60
CA LEU A 74 -5.83 1.21 11.97
C LEU A 74 -6.52 2.26 12.85
N LYS A 75 -6.52 3.50 12.37
CA LYS A 75 -7.18 4.63 13.05
C LYS A 75 -8.69 4.48 12.97
N THR A 76 -9.34 4.47 14.13
CA THR A 76 -10.81 4.37 14.25
C THR A 76 -11.48 5.74 14.45
N THR A 77 -10.68 6.77 14.69
CA THR A 77 -11.13 8.16 14.84
C THR A 77 -10.56 9.04 13.72
N GLY A 78 -11.27 10.10 13.35
CA GLY A 78 -10.82 10.99 12.28
C GLY A 78 -10.82 10.34 10.89
N VAL A 79 -11.79 9.47 10.61
CA VAL A 79 -11.89 8.69 9.36
C VAL A 79 -11.95 9.59 8.11
N GLY A 80 -12.65 10.72 8.17
CA GLY A 80 -12.75 11.66 7.03
C GLY A 80 -11.38 12.13 6.51
N PRO A 81 -10.55 12.79 7.34
CA PRO A 81 -9.19 13.16 6.95
C PRO A 81 -8.29 11.99 6.54
N GLN A 82 -8.54 10.77 7.05
CA GLN A 82 -7.82 9.59 6.57
C GLN A 82 -8.24 9.21 5.15
N ASP A 83 -9.52 9.32 4.82
CA ASP A 83 -10.03 9.04 3.48
C ASP A 83 -9.38 9.93 2.42
N ASP A 84 -9.40 11.25 2.65
CA ASP A 84 -8.79 12.24 1.78
C ASP A 84 -7.29 11.94 1.58
N ASN A 85 -6.56 11.68 2.67
CA ASN A 85 -5.12 11.36 2.60
C ASN A 85 -4.82 10.14 1.71
N TRP A 86 -5.61 9.07 1.80
CA TRP A 86 -5.37 7.87 0.98
C TRP A 86 -5.73 8.09 -0.50
N LEU A 87 -6.73 8.92 -0.78
CA LEU A 87 -7.06 9.35 -2.15
C LEU A 87 -5.97 10.23 -2.74
N ASP A 88 -5.51 11.23 -1.99
CA ASP A 88 -4.41 12.12 -2.39
C ASP A 88 -3.12 11.32 -2.59
N PHE A 89 -2.86 10.33 -1.74
CA PHE A 89 -1.70 9.43 -1.90
C PHE A 89 -1.78 8.63 -3.20
N ALA A 90 -2.92 8.02 -3.49
CA ALA A 90 -3.14 7.26 -4.73
C ALA A 90 -3.01 8.16 -5.97
N SER A 91 -3.60 9.35 -5.92
CA SER A 91 -3.54 10.34 -6.98
C SER A 91 -2.10 10.80 -7.25
N PHE A 92 -1.37 11.16 -6.20
CA PHE A 92 0.02 11.59 -6.27
C PHE A 92 0.92 10.52 -6.89
N ILE A 93 0.84 9.27 -6.41
CA ILE A 93 1.64 8.16 -6.96
C ILE A 93 1.32 7.96 -8.45
N ASN A 94 0.04 7.96 -8.81
CA ASN A 94 -0.37 7.76 -10.19
C ASN A 94 0.11 8.92 -11.09
N GLN A 95 -0.01 10.17 -10.64
CA GLN A 95 0.40 11.34 -11.40
C GLN A 95 1.92 11.39 -11.57
N ALA A 96 2.66 11.12 -10.50
CA ALA A 96 4.13 11.09 -10.51
C ALA A 96 4.68 10.08 -11.54
N ARG A 97 3.94 9.01 -11.87
CA ARG A 97 4.31 8.10 -12.96
C ARG A 97 4.11 8.73 -14.34
N TRP A 98 2.99 9.44 -14.55
CA TRP A 98 2.72 10.10 -15.83
C TRP A 98 3.65 11.28 -16.07
N ASP A 99 4.01 12.00 -15.02
CA ASP A 99 4.99 13.07 -15.07
C ASP A 99 6.36 12.53 -15.48
N ASP A 100 6.76 11.37 -14.96
CA ASP A 100 8.01 10.75 -15.37
C ASP A 100 7.95 10.26 -16.83
N GLU A 101 6.89 9.55 -17.20
CA GLU A 101 6.72 8.99 -18.55
C GLU A 101 6.67 10.07 -19.64
N PHE A 102 5.94 11.16 -19.41
CA PHE A 102 5.73 12.19 -20.43
C PHE A 102 6.69 13.37 -20.34
N HIS A 103 7.23 13.67 -19.15
CA HIS A 103 8.07 14.84 -18.91
C HIS A 103 9.49 14.49 -18.44
N SER A 104 9.83 13.19 -18.28
CA SER A 104 11.13 12.75 -17.74
C SER A 104 11.46 13.45 -16.41
N ALA A 105 10.44 13.64 -15.59
CA ALA A 105 10.47 14.48 -14.42
C ALA A 105 11.28 13.90 -13.24
N ASN A 106 11.78 12.66 -13.36
CA ASN A 106 12.42 11.91 -12.28
C ASN A 106 11.52 11.80 -11.04
N SER A 107 10.20 11.70 -11.24
CA SER A 107 9.18 11.73 -10.20
C SER A 107 8.79 10.33 -9.70
N LEU A 108 9.38 9.25 -10.24
CA LEU A 108 9.01 7.89 -9.85
C LEU A 108 9.24 7.62 -8.35
N ALA A 109 8.22 7.05 -7.71
CA ALA A 109 8.22 6.74 -6.29
C ALA A 109 7.90 5.24 -6.03
N PRO A 110 8.83 4.32 -6.36
CA PRO A 110 8.58 2.88 -6.25
C PRO A 110 8.31 2.38 -4.81
N SER A 111 8.86 3.02 -3.77
CA SER A 111 8.54 2.65 -2.38
C SER A 111 7.15 3.14 -1.97
N LEU A 112 6.71 4.27 -2.51
CA LEU A 112 5.34 4.77 -2.29
C LEU A 112 4.31 3.89 -3.01
N GLU A 113 4.59 3.45 -4.24
CA GLU A 113 3.79 2.42 -4.93
C GLU A 113 3.71 1.14 -4.08
N HIS A 114 4.85 0.67 -3.55
CA HIS A 114 4.85 -0.50 -2.68
C HIS A 114 4.02 -0.26 -1.40
N LEU A 115 4.12 0.92 -0.81
CA LEU A 115 3.41 1.27 0.41
C LEU A 115 1.90 1.22 0.20
N PHE A 116 1.42 1.84 -0.87
CA PHE A 116 0.02 1.83 -1.24
C PHE A 116 -0.48 0.40 -1.47
N LYS A 117 0.26 -0.39 -2.26
CA LYS A 117 -0.08 -1.79 -2.53
C LYS A 117 -0.14 -2.63 -1.26
N LEU A 118 0.81 -2.46 -0.34
CA LEU A 118 0.80 -3.16 0.94
C LEU A 118 -0.43 -2.77 1.79
N GLY A 119 -0.78 -1.49 1.82
CA GLY A 119 -2.00 -0.98 2.48
C GLY A 119 -3.28 -1.59 1.90
N ALA A 120 -3.40 -1.64 0.58
CA ALA A 120 -4.54 -2.24 -0.10
C ALA A 120 -4.67 -3.75 0.17
N ILE A 121 -3.55 -4.47 0.18
CA ILE A 121 -3.55 -5.91 0.54
C ILE A 121 -3.92 -6.10 2.01
N ARG A 122 -3.44 -5.24 2.91
CA ARG A 122 -3.78 -5.30 4.34
C ARG A 122 -5.25 -5.00 4.58
N ALA A 123 -5.83 -4.01 3.89
CA ALA A 123 -7.25 -3.69 3.98
C ALA A 123 -8.15 -4.88 3.66
N ARG A 124 -7.75 -5.74 2.71
CA ARG A 124 -8.47 -7.00 2.45
C ARG A 124 -8.44 -7.95 3.64
N LEU A 125 -7.24 -8.18 4.17
CA LEU A 125 -7.06 -9.04 5.34
C LEU A 125 -7.89 -8.52 6.53
N ASP A 126 -7.83 -7.21 6.78
CA ASP A 126 -8.51 -6.59 7.91
C ASP A 126 -10.03 -6.59 7.72
N SER A 127 -10.54 -6.33 6.52
CA SER A 127 -11.98 -6.42 6.22
C SER A 127 -12.50 -7.83 6.51
N ASP A 128 -11.79 -8.86 6.04
CA ASP A 128 -12.18 -10.26 6.24
C ASP A 128 -12.04 -10.72 7.71
N THR A 129 -11.13 -10.13 8.50
CA THR A 129 -10.77 -10.66 9.83
C THR A 129 -11.20 -9.79 11.03
N LEU A 130 -11.51 -8.52 10.81
CA LEU A 130 -12.00 -7.58 11.82
C LEU A 130 -13.47 -7.17 11.59
N GLY A 131 -14.05 -7.48 10.42
CA GLY A 131 -15.46 -7.23 10.10
C GLY A 131 -15.80 -5.74 10.08
N ASP A 132 -17.01 -5.40 10.56
CA ASP A 132 -17.60 -4.06 10.48
C ASP A 132 -16.66 -2.94 10.98
N VAL A 133 -15.85 -3.22 12.01
CA VAL A 133 -14.91 -2.24 12.58
C VAL A 133 -13.87 -1.81 11.55
N ALA A 134 -13.36 -2.73 10.72
CA ALA A 134 -12.46 -2.38 9.63
C ALA A 134 -13.21 -1.65 8.51
N THR A 135 -14.40 -2.11 8.13
CA THR A 135 -15.21 -1.50 7.07
C THR A 135 -15.53 -0.03 7.35
N GLU A 136 -15.79 0.31 8.62
CA GLU A 136 -16.05 1.68 9.04
C GLU A 136 -14.78 2.55 9.09
N ALA A 137 -13.65 1.99 9.51
CA ALA A 137 -12.39 2.71 9.71
C ALA A 137 -11.56 2.88 8.43
N LEU A 138 -11.68 1.96 7.48
CA LEU A 138 -10.90 1.99 6.24
C LEU A 138 -11.28 3.19 5.36
N PRO A 139 -10.30 3.78 4.67
CA PRO A 139 -10.58 4.79 3.64
C PRO A 139 -11.33 4.16 2.47
N THR A 140 -12.25 4.92 1.86
CA THR A 140 -13.08 4.56 0.71
C THR A 140 -12.28 3.91 -0.41
N VAL A 141 -11.07 4.41 -0.70
CA VAL A 141 -10.21 3.84 -1.76
C VAL A 141 -9.75 2.40 -1.48
N LEU A 142 -9.83 1.95 -0.22
CA LEU A 142 -9.48 0.60 0.22
C LEU A 142 -10.69 -0.24 0.68
N LYS A 143 -11.91 0.33 0.70
CA LYS A 143 -13.16 -0.35 1.05
C LYS A 143 -13.57 -1.40 0.02
N ASP A 144 -14.56 -2.22 0.38
CA ASP A 144 -15.16 -3.26 -0.46
C ASP A 144 -14.13 -4.23 -1.04
N SER A 145 -13.07 -4.45 -0.27
CA SER A 145 -11.93 -5.26 -0.65
C SER A 145 -12.01 -6.68 -0.06
N GLU A 146 -13.07 -6.96 0.71
CA GLU A 146 -13.40 -8.29 1.21
C GLU A 146 -13.55 -9.30 0.06
N CYS A 147 -12.88 -10.45 0.21
CA CYS A 147 -13.09 -11.58 -0.70
C CYS A 147 -12.92 -12.94 -0.02
N GLY A 148 -12.66 -12.95 1.30
CA GLY A 148 -12.48 -14.17 2.10
C GLY A 148 -11.20 -14.95 1.80
N TYR A 149 -10.28 -14.40 1.01
CA TYR A 149 -9.00 -15.06 0.70
C TYR A 149 -7.92 -14.10 0.19
N LEU A 150 -6.67 -14.53 0.31
CA LEU A 150 -5.49 -13.92 -0.28
C LEU A 150 -4.80 -14.89 -1.24
N THR A 151 -4.26 -14.38 -2.34
CA THR A 151 -3.34 -15.11 -3.21
C THR A 151 -1.98 -15.30 -2.53
N LEU A 152 -1.19 -16.28 -2.99
CA LEU A 152 0.16 -16.49 -2.47
C LEU A 152 1.06 -15.26 -2.62
N ASN A 153 0.86 -14.46 -3.68
CA ASN A 153 1.60 -13.22 -3.89
C ASN A 153 1.23 -12.17 -2.83
N GLU A 154 -0.04 -12.02 -2.50
CA GLU A 154 -0.51 -11.08 -1.48
C GLU A 154 -0.03 -11.47 -0.08
N VAL A 155 -0.07 -12.76 0.26
CA VAL A 155 0.55 -13.28 1.49
C VAL A 155 2.05 -12.96 1.51
N ALA A 156 2.73 -13.04 0.36
CA ALA A 156 4.15 -12.71 0.24
C ALA A 156 4.44 -11.22 0.51
N PHE A 157 3.57 -10.30 0.06
CA PHE A 157 3.65 -8.87 0.37
C PHE A 157 3.54 -8.63 1.88
N LEU A 158 2.48 -9.15 2.53
CA LEU A 158 2.27 -8.96 3.97
C LEU A 158 3.39 -9.57 4.81
N ALA A 159 3.98 -10.68 4.35
CA ALA A 159 5.08 -11.35 5.03
C ALA A 159 6.47 -10.75 4.69
N GLN A 160 6.54 -9.80 3.75
CA GLN A 160 7.76 -9.22 3.18
C GLN A 160 8.78 -10.29 2.74
N MET A 161 8.34 -11.24 1.91
CA MET A 161 9.19 -12.31 1.39
C MET A 161 8.82 -12.65 -0.05
N THR A 162 9.59 -13.54 -0.69
CA THR A 162 9.27 -13.96 -2.06
C THR A 162 8.06 -14.89 -2.10
N GLU A 163 7.28 -14.86 -3.18
CA GLU A 163 6.17 -15.81 -3.39
C GLU A 163 6.66 -17.27 -3.37
N LYS A 164 7.90 -17.52 -3.84
CA LYS A 164 8.55 -18.83 -3.74
C LYS A 164 8.66 -19.30 -2.29
N ALA A 165 9.02 -18.43 -1.35
CA ALA A 165 9.09 -18.78 0.08
C ALA A 165 7.71 -19.11 0.65
N VAL A 166 6.68 -18.36 0.27
CA VAL A 166 5.28 -18.64 0.66
C VAL A 166 4.84 -19.99 0.09
N ARG A 167 5.13 -20.29 -1.18
CA ARG A 167 4.84 -21.58 -1.82
C ARG A 167 5.55 -22.76 -1.16
N ASN A 168 6.74 -22.54 -0.60
CA ASN A 168 7.41 -23.56 0.20
C ASN A 168 6.68 -23.81 1.53
N ALA A 169 6.09 -22.76 2.13
CA ALA A 169 5.29 -22.90 3.35
C ALA A 169 3.99 -23.69 3.12
N THR A 170 3.49 -23.80 1.90
CA THR A 170 2.29 -24.61 1.61
C THR A 170 2.56 -26.12 1.53
N GLN A 171 3.83 -26.55 1.54
CA GLN A 171 4.20 -27.95 1.41
C GLN A 171 3.75 -28.77 2.64
N PRO A 172 3.33 -30.04 2.47
CA PRO A 172 2.88 -30.88 3.58
C PRO A 172 3.91 -31.07 4.71
N THR A 173 5.20 -30.94 4.38
CA THR A 173 6.32 -31.12 5.31
C THR A 173 6.77 -29.81 5.98
N ALA A 174 6.15 -28.68 5.66
CA ALA A 174 6.50 -27.40 6.28
C ALA A 174 6.11 -27.39 7.77
N PRO A 175 7.02 -27.00 8.70
CA PRO A 175 6.75 -27.02 10.14
C PRO A 175 5.54 -26.18 10.58
N ASP A 176 5.39 -24.99 10.01
CA ASP A 176 4.19 -24.15 10.13
C ASP A 176 3.58 -24.01 8.73
N ARG A 177 2.84 -25.06 8.36
CA ARG A 177 2.24 -25.17 7.03
C ARG A 177 1.19 -24.08 6.81
N LEU A 178 1.24 -23.45 5.65
CA LEU A 178 0.23 -22.54 5.15
C LEU A 178 -0.83 -23.33 4.37
N HIS A 179 -2.04 -23.43 4.91
CA HIS A 179 -3.10 -24.18 4.28
C HIS A 179 -3.71 -23.39 3.11
N THR A 180 -3.87 -24.07 1.97
CA THR A 180 -4.40 -23.47 0.74
C THR A 180 -5.67 -24.17 0.29
N ARG A 181 -6.55 -23.44 -0.39
CA ARG A 181 -7.70 -23.99 -1.12
C ARG A 181 -7.66 -23.55 -2.58
N LYS A 182 -8.57 -24.11 -3.39
CA LYS A 182 -8.79 -23.68 -4.77
C LYS A 182 -9.94 -22.68 -4.82
N GLU A 183 -9.75 -21.61 -5.58
CA GLU A 183 -10.77 -20.63 -5.96
C GLU A 183 -10.74 -20.51 -7.49
N GLY A 184 -11.69 -21.18 -8.15
CA GLY A 184 -11.62 -21.43 -9.59
C GLY A 184 -10.31 -22.14 -9.98
N THR A 185 -9.51 -21.50 -10.83
CA THR A 185 -8.20 -22.04 -11.27
C THR A 185 -7.05 -21.64 -10.35
N ARG A 186 -7.27 -20.73 -9.41
CA ARG A 186 -6.21 -20.14 -8.56
C ARG A 186 -6.05 -20.92 -7.26
N THR A 187 -4.82 -20.99 -6.76
CA THR A 187 -4.53 -21.45 -5.40
C THR A 187 -4.50 -20.22 -4.49
N VAL A 188 -5.33 -20.25 -3.45
CA VAL A 188 -5.51 -19.15 -2.51
C VAL A 188 -5.41 -19.64 -1.06
N VAL A 189 -5.29 -18.71 -0.14
CA VAL A 189 -5.26 -18.92 1.31
C VAL A 189 -6.46 -18.19 1.89
N ASP A 190 -7.24 -18.87 2.71
CA ASP A 190 -8.31 -18.22 3.48
C ASP A 190 -7.75 -17.08 4.35
N SER A 191 -8.47 -15.96 4.48
CA SER A 191 -7.94 -14.77 5.16
C SER A 191 -7.63 -15.01 6.64
N HIS A 192 -8.41 -15.84 7.36
CA HIS A 192 -8.10 -16.19 8.74
C HIS A 192 -6.88 -17.10 8.84
N GLU A 193 -6.72 -18.03 7.90
CA GLU A 193 -5.53 -18.88 7.80
C GLU A 193 -4.27 -18.06 7.45
N ALA A 194 -4.38 -17.09 6.54
CA ALA A 194 -3.32 -16.15 6.23
C ALA A 194 -2.92 -15.36 7.49
N LEU A 195 -3.88 -14.80 8.22
CA LEU A 195 -3.62 -14.09 9.48
C LEU A 195 -2.92 -14.98 10.51
N ARG A 196 -3.39 -16.23 10.70
CA ARG A 196 -2.76 -17.20 11.62
C ARG A 196 -1.29 -17.39 11.29
N TRP A 197 -0.98 -17.65 10.02
CA TRP A 197 0.39 -17.90 9.57
C TRP A 197 1.27 -16.63 9.59
N LEU A 198 0.70 -15.48 9.24
CA LEU A 198 1.37 -14.17 9.23
C LEU A 198 1.78 -13.72 10.65
N LYS A 199 0.97 -14.02 11.68
CA LYS A 199 1.31 -13.74 13.09
C LYS A 199 2.64 -14.36 13.53
N GLY A 200 3.08 -15.44 12.89
CA GLY A 200 4.39 -16.08 13.14
C GLY A 200 5.57 -15.44 12.39
N ARG A 201 5.35 -14.39 11.58
CA ARG A 201 6.38 -13.80 10.70
C ARG A 201 6.94 -12.52 11.32
N ARG A 202 8.27 -12.42 11.38
CA ARG A 202 8.99 -11.28 11.99
C ARG A 202 8.59 -9.91 11.44
N ASN A 203 8.27 -9.83 10.15
CA ASN A 203 8.01 -8.55 9.48
C ASN A 203 6.52 -8.18 9.41
N PHE A 204 5.63 -9.04 9.94
CA PHE A 204 4.21 -8.76 9.96
C PHE A 204 3.78 -8.31 11.35
N LYS A 205 3.19 -7.12 11.41
CA LYS A 205 2.52 -6.60 12.60
C LYS A 205 1.01 -6.82 12.44
N PRO A 206 0.36 -7.60 13.34
CA PRO A 206 -1.09 -7.73 13.33
C PRO A 206 -1.74 -6.37 13.54
N THR A 207 -2.89 -6.15 12.91
CA THR A 207 -3.58 -4.87 12.99
C THR A 207 -4.09 -4.62 14.42
N VAL A 208 -3.86 -3.41 14.90
CA VAL A 208 -4.36 -2.87 16.17
C VAL A 208 -5.19 -1.63 15.88
N LEU A 209 -6.29 -1.49 16.61
CA LEU A 209 -7.15 -0.31 16.52
C LEU A 209 -6.55 0.80 17.38
N VAL A 210 -6.42 1.99 16.80
CA VAL A 210 -5.88 3.19 17.46
C VAL A 210 -6.81 4.39 17.36
#